data_AF-A0A0J7YWS1-F1
#
_entry.id   AF-A0A0J7YWS1-F1
#
_cell.length_a   1.000
_cell.length_b   1.000
_cell.length_c   1.000
_cell.angle_alpha   90.00
_cell.angle_beta   90.00
_cell.angle_gamma   90.00
#
_symmetry.space_group_name_H-M   'P 1'
#
loop_
_entity.id
_entity.type
_entity.pdbx_description
1 polymer ?
#
loop_
_entity_poly.entity_id
_entity_poly.type
_entity_poly.pdbx_seq_one_letter_code
_entity_poly.pdbx_strand_id
1 'polypeptide(L)'
;MTSKVEEALGYEQARDELIEVVRRLEAGGTTLEESLALWERGEELAKVCRRWLDGARARLDAALAEEAEESQGAQEAAAEREDGRDGS
;
A
#
# COMPACT_ATOMS: atom_id res chain seq x y z
N MET A 1 -19.55 16.95 0.33
CA MET A 1 -18.74 16.29 1.37
C MET A 1 -17.28 16.31 0.94
N THR A 2 -16.68 17.48 1.01
CA THR A 2 -15.29 17.79 0.66
C THR A 2 -14.51 17.81 1.96
N SER A 3 -13.98 16.67 2.42
CA SER A 3 -13.41 16.64 3.79
C SER A 3 -12.33 15.61 4.12
N LYS A 4 -11.64 14.97 3.16
CA LYS A 4 -10.44 14.18 3.52
C LYS A 4 -9.34 14.10 2.45
N VAL A 5 -9.32 15.04 1.50
CA VAL A 5 -8.33 15.03 0.41
C VAL A 5 -7.23 16.09 0.62
N GLU A 6 -7.35 16.94 1.66
CA GLU A 6 -6.44 18.07 1.86
C GLU A 6 -5.21 17.79 2.76
N GLU A 7 -5.02 16.62 3.36
CA GLU A 7 -3.94 16.45 4.38
C GLU A 7 -2.78 15.52 4.00
N ALA A 8 -2.81 14.84 2.84
CA ALA A 8 -1.68 14.06 2.36
C ALA A 8 -1.68 14.04 0.83
N LEU A 9 -0.53 14.35 0.21
CA LEU A 9 -0.30 14.12 -1.22
C LEU A 9 -0.79 12.71 -1.59
N GLY A 10 -1.65 12.62 -2.60
CA GLY A 10 -2.04 11.33 -3.16
C GLY A 10 -0.82 10.59 -3.72
N TYR A 11 -0.88 9.26 -3.76
CA TYR A 11 0.24 8.43 -4.21
C TYR A 11 0.82 8.86 -5.57
N GLU A 12 -0.05 9.04 -6.57
CA GLU A 12 0.36 9.44 -7.93
C GLU A 12 1.09 10.79 -7.92
N GLN A 13 0.58 11.76 -7.16
CA GLN A 13 1.19 13.08 -7.08
C GLN A 13 2.52 13.06 -6.33
N ALA A 14 2.61 12.29 -5.24
CA ALA A 14 3.87 12.09 -4.52
C ALA A 14 4.92 11.38 -5.38
N ARG A 15 4.50 10.40 -6.20
CA ARG A 15 5.37 9.70 -7.16
C ARG A 15 5.86 10.64 -8.24
N ASP A 16 4.98 11.43 -8.84
CA ASP A 16 5.33 12.34 -9.93
C ASP A 16 6.30 13.43 -9.44
N GLU A 17 6.07 13.97 -8.23
CA GLU A 17 7.00 14.91 -7.61
C GLU A 17 8.36 14.25 -7.30
N LEU A 18 8.37 12.99 -6.83
CA LEU A 18 9.61 12.25 -6.57
C LEU A 18 10.41 12.03 -7.85
N ILE A 19 9.74 11.72 -8.96
CA ILE A 19 10.37 11.58 -10.28
C ILE A 19 11.06 12.89 -10.67
N GLU A 20 10.39 14.04 -10.50
CA GLU A 20 11.00 15.33 -10.83
C GLU A 20 12.18 15.69 -9.91
N VAL A 21 12.11 15.34 -8.62
CA VAL A 21 13.25 15.48 -7.70
C VAL A 21 14.46 14.65 -8.17
N VAL A 22 14.25 13.37 -8.50
CA VAL A 22 15.32 12.50 -8.99
C VAL A 22 15.90 13.04 -10.29
N ARG A 23 15.06 13.47 -11.24
CA ARG A 23 15.52 14.06 -12.51
C ARG A 23 16.40 15.28 -12.29
N ARG A 24 16.05 16.15 -11.34
CA ARG A 24 16.88 17.32 -10.99
C ARG A 24 18.21 16.94 -10.35
N LEU A 25 18.22 15.94 -9.48
CA LEU A 25 19.45 15.42 -8.88
C LEU A 25 20.38 14.79 -9.94
N GLU A 26 19.82 14.02 -10.87
CA GLU A 26 20.55 13.36 -11.96
C GLU A 26 21.08 14.35 -13.01
N ALA A 27 20.33 15.42 -13.30
CA ALA A 27 20.78 16.48 -14.21
C ALA A 27 22.03 17.20 -13.68
N GLY A 28 22.22 17.24 -12.36
CA GLY A 28 23.29 17.96 -11.71
C GLY A 28 23.21 19.48 -11.94
N GLY A 29 24.33 20.18 -11.77
CA GLY A 29 24.38 21.64 -11.93
C GLY A 29 23.75 22.45 -10.79
N THR A 30 23.30 21.77 -9.72
CA THR A 30 22.84 22.38 -8.48
C THR A 30 23.98 22.57 -7.49
N THR A 31 23.84 23.55 -6.61
CA THR A 31 24.74 23.71 -5.46
C THR A 31 24.56 22.56 -4.47
N LEU A 32 25.52 22.37 -3.57
CA LEU A 32 25.43 21.34 -2.53
C LEU A 32 24.17 21.49 -1.67
N GLU A 33 23.83 22.72 -1.30
CA GLU A 33 22.66 23.02 -0.46
C GLU A 33 21.35 22.70 -1.18
N GLU A 34 21.24 23.02 -2.47
CA GLU A 34 20.10 22.63 -3.30
C GLU A 34 20.01 21.11 -3.48
N SER A 35 21.14 20.42 -3.68
CA SER A 35 21.19 18.96 -3.77
C SER A 35 20.73 18.28 -2.47
N LEU A 36 21.11 18.83 -1.32
CA LEU A 36 20.64 18.35 -0.02
C LEU A 36 19.14 18.56 0.17
N ALA A 37 18.64 19.76 -0.16
CA ALA A 37 17.21 20.05 -0.07
C ALA A 37 16.37 19.15 -0.99
N LEU A 38 16.85 18.88 -2.21
CA LEU A 38 16.23 17.93 -3.14
C LEU A 38 16.23 16.51 -2.57
N TRP A 39 17.35 16.06 -1.99
CA TRP A 39 17.43 14.74 -1.38
C TRP A 39 16.46 14.59 -0.20
N GLU A 40 16.42 15.56 0.73
CA GLU A 40 15.50 15.55 1.87
C GLU A 40 14.03 15.49 1.41
N ARG A 41 13.69 16.28 0.38
CA ARG A 41 12.36 16.24 -0.22
C ARG A 41 12.05 14.88 -0.84
N GLY A 42 13.02 14.29 -1.54
CA GLY A 42 12.90 12.94 -2.11
C GLY A 42 12.62 11.89 -1.03
N GLU A 43 13.30 11.96 0.11
CA GLU A 43 13.09 11.06 1.25
C GLU A 43 11.69 11.19 1.86
N GLU A 44 11.17 12.42 1.98
CA GLU A 44 9.79 12.65 2.44
C GLU A 44 8.76 12.05 1.48
N LEU A 45 8.92 12.27 0.18
CA LEU A 45 8.04 11.73 -0.85
C LEU A 45 8.09 10.20 -0.89
N ALA A 46 9.28 9.60 -0.77
CA ALA A 46 9.43 8.16 -0.68
C ALA A 46 8.72 7.57 0.54
N LYS A 47 8.74 8.25 1.69
CA LYS A 47 7.96 7.85 2.89
C LYS A 47 6.45 7.92 2.63
N VAL A 48 5.96 8.95 1.93
CA VAL A 48 4.55 9.06 1.54
C VAL A 48 4.16 7.89 0.63
N CYS A 49 4.92 7.65 -0.45
CA CYS A 49 4.66 6.57 -1.39
C CYS A 49 4.61 5.20 -0.69
N ARG A 50 5.57 4.92 0.18
CA ARG A 50 5.61 3.67 0.96
C ARG A 50 4.38 3.49 1.83
N ARG A 51 3.95 4.52 2.57
CA ARG A 51 2.73 4.44 3.39
C ARG A 51 1.49 4.06 2.58
N TRP A 52 1.35 4.62 1.37
CA TRP A 52 0.25 4.28 0.48
C TRP A 52 0.30 2.83 0.01
N LEU A 53 1.48 2.35 -0.41
CA LEU A 53 1.66 0.97 -0.87
C LEU A 53 1.48 -0.04 0.25
N ASP A 54 2.02 0.21 1.43
CA ASP A 54 1.86 -0.65 2.61
C ASP A 54 0.39 -0.74 3.02
N GLY A 55 -0.33 0.40 3.02
CA GLY A 55 -1.76 0.42 3.30
C GLY A 55 -2.62 -0.27 2.22
N ALA A 56 -2.19 -0.25 0.96
CA ALA A 56 -2.84 -1.05 -0.09
C ALA A 56 -2.57 -2.54 0.10
N ARG A 57 -1.35 -2.91 0.45
CA ARG A 57 -0.96 -4.30 0.70
C ARG A 57 -1.73 -4.91 1.88
N ALA A 58 -1.80 -4.18 3.00
CA ALA A 58 -2.53 -4.65 4.18
C ALA A 58 -4.02 -4.91 3.90
N ARG A 59 -4.66 -4.09 3.05
CA ARG A 59 -6.06 -4.29 2.64
C ARG A 59 -6.24 -5.55 1.78
N LEU A 60 -5.29 -5.82 0.89
CA LEU A 60 -5.32 -7.05 0.08
C LEU A 60 -5.11 -8.29 0.95
N ASP A 61 -4.14 -8.24 1.88
CA ASP A 61 -3.85 -9.35 2.78
C ASP A 61 -5.06 -9.65 3.69
N ALA A 62 -5.77 -8.62 4.18
CA ALA A 62 -7.00 -8.80 4.96
C ALA A 62 -8.11 -9.47 4.14
N ALA A 63 -8.37 -9.00 2.92
CA ALA A 63 -9.40 -9.58 2.06
C ALA A 63 -9.12 -11.05 1.71
N LEU A 64 -7.85 -11.41 1.47
CA LEU A 64 -7.44 -12.78 1.21
C LEU A 64 -7.58 -13.69 2.44
N ALA A 65 -7.34 -13.15 3.65
CA ALA A 65 -7.53 -13.90 4.89
C ALA A 65 -9.02 -14.19 5.15
N GLU A 66 -9.89 -13.20 4.95
CA GLU A 66 -11.35 -13.36 5.06
C GLU A 66 -11.86 -14.45 4.09
N GLU A 67 -11.43 -14.43 2.83
CA GLU A 67 -11.81 -15.45 1.83
C GLU A 67 -11.32 -16.86 2.22
N ALA A 68 -10.12 -16.96 2.81
CA ALA A 68 -9.57 -18.22 3.27
C ALA A 68 -10.34 -18.78 4.48
N GLU A 69 -10.72 -17.94 5.44
CA GLU A 69 -11.54 -18.33 6.60
C GLU A 69 -12.94 -18.79 6.17
N GLU A 70 -13.59 -18.06 5.24
CA GLU A 70 -14.89 -18.47 4.67
C GLU A 70 -14.79 -19.83 3.97
N SER A 71 -13.73 -20.04 3.20
CA SER A 71 -13.48 -21.29 2.48
C SER A 71 -13.22 -22.47 3.42
N GLN A 72 -12.50 -22.24 4.53
CA GLN A 72 -12.23 -23.25 5.55
C GLN A 72 -13.49 -23.62 6.32
N GLY A 73 -14.27 -22.63 6.76
CA GLY A 73 -15.54 -22.88 7.45
C GLY A 73 -16.56 -23.62 6.58
N ALA A 74 -16.58 -23.37 5.27
CA ALA A 74 -17.41 -24.10 4.33
C ALA A 74 -16.95 -25.58 4.16
N GLN A 75 -15.64 -25.84 4.16
CA GLN A 75 -15.07 -27.18 4.07
C GLN A 75 -15.29 -28.01 5.34
N GLU A 76 -15.11 -27.40 6.51
CA GLU A 76 -15.38 -28.06 7.80
C GLU A 76 -16.86 -28.38 7.96
N ALA A 77 -17.75 -27.43 7.64
CA ALA A 77 -19.19 -27.66 7.69
C ALA A 77 -19.62 -28.79 6.73
N ALA A 78 -19.00 -28.91 5.55
CA ALA A 78 -19.28 -29.98 4.61
C ALA A 78 -18.78 -31.35 5.12
N ALA A 79 -17.59 -31.41 5.73
CA ALA A 79 -17.03 -32.62 6.31
C ALA A 79 -17.87 -33.14 7.49
N GLU A 80 -18.38 -32.26 8.36
CA GLU A 80 -19.27 -32.62 9.46
C GLU A 80 -20.63 -33.17 8.97
N ARG A 81 -21.12 -32.73 7.80
CA ARG A 81 -22.37 -33.26 7.21
C ARG A 81 -22.18 -34.66 6.62
N GLU A 82 -20.99 -34.99 6.15
CA GLU A 82 -20.66 -36.32 5.61
C GLU A 82 -20.44 -37.36 6.72
N ASP A 83 -19.72 -37.00 7.79
CA ASP A 83 -19.47 -37.89 8.94
C ASP A 83 -20.76 -38.27 9.69
N GLY A 84 -21.71 -37.35 9.80
CA GLY A 84 -23.02 -37.60 10.42
C GLY A 84 -23.98 -38.49 9.60
N ARG A 85 -23.64 -38.87 8.36
CA ARG A 85 -24.51 -39.66 7.46
C ARG A 85 -24.23 -41.17 7.50
N ASP A 86 -23.07 -41.62 7.99
CA ASP A 86 -22.67 -43.05 8.02
C ASP A 86 -23.05 -43.77 9.33
N GLY A 87 -23.70 -43.08 10.27
CA GLY A 87 -23.98 -43.56 11.63
C GLY A 87 -25.40 -44.08 11.93
N SER A 88 -26.26 -44.34 10.94
CA SER A 88 -27.64 -44.82 11.16
C SER A 88 -27.96 -46.16 10.49
#